data_AF-B5EE99-F1
#
_entry.id   AF-B5EE99-F1
#
_cell.length_a   1.000
_cell.length_b   1.000
_cell.length_c   1.000
_cell.angle_alpha   90.00
_cell.angle_beta   90.00
_cell.angle_gamma   90.00
#
_symmetry.space_group_name_H-M   'P 1'
#
loop_
_entity.id
_entity.type
_entity.pdbx_description
1 polymer ?
#
loop_
_entity_poly.entity_id
_entity_poly.type
_entity_poly.pdbx_seq_one_letter_code
_entity_poly.pdbx_strand_id
1 'polypeptide(L)'
;MVQSTADLKRLKGVGITLEKRLFDAGFDSFSKIAEAGEEGLKKVRGMSPRTMSSIVVQSRQLAGTERHQETEPADAMHQRVAEVRGKVETLAEKTRDRFGEEMSDKCGRKLSSDLNRIEMALLQMHDFGKKRGKRADKALLKAEKRVTGLEDATLKKVRKGFKRAKKAVLKALR
;
A
#
# COMPACT_ATOMS: atom_id res chain seq x y z
N MET A 1 -1.24 -2.77 -14.73
CA MET A 1 -2.24 -3.83 -14.43
C MET A 1 -3.58 -3.33 -14.96
N VAL A 2 -4.31 -4.18 -15.67
CA VAL A 2 -5.54 -3.87 -16.42
C VAL A 2 -6.65 -3.42 -15.45
N GLN A 3 -7.08 -2.16 -15.54
CA GLN A 3 -8.27 -1.69 -14.84
C GLN A 3 -9.48 -2.41 -15.43
N SER A 4 -10.32 -2.93 -14.52
CA SER A 4 -11.34 -3.93 -14.86
C SER A 4 -12.48 -3.27 -15.61
N THR A 5 -13.00 -3.93 -16.65
CA THR A 5 -14.07 -3.43 -17.51
C THR A 5 -15.28 -2.86 -16.72
N ALA A 6 -15.52 -3.39 -15.52
CA ALA A 6 -16.58 -3.00 -14.60
C ALA A 6 -16.58 -1.52 -14.18
N ASP A 7 -15.44 -0.83 -14.19
CA ASP A 7 -15.37 0.56 -13.72
C ASP A 7 -16.05 1.52 -14.71
N LEU A 8 -15.95 1.27 -16.02
CA LEU A 8 -16.53 2.12 -17.07
C LEU A 8 -18.06 2.22 -17.02
N LYS A 9 -18.74 1.27 -16.35
CA LYS A 9 -20.20 1.32 -16.10
C LYS A 9 -20.63 2.48 -15.20
N ARG A 10 -19.70 3.12 -14.51
CA ARG A 10 -19.98 4.30 -13.67
C ARG A 10 -20.36 5.54 -14.50
N LEU A 11 -20.03 5.55 -15.80
CA LEU A 11 -20.38 6.64 -16.71
C LEU A 11 -21.85 6.53 -17.10
N LYS A 12 -22.62 7.58 -16.81
CA LYS A 12 -24.03 7.67 -17.24
C LYS A 12 -24.09 7.67 -18.77
N GLY A 13 -24.74 6.65 -19.33
CA GLY A 13 -24.84 6.43 -20.78
C GLY A 13 -23.92 5.34 -21.34
N VAL A 14 -23.03 4.77 -20.52
CA VAL A 14 -22.19 3.61 -20.91
C VAL A 14 -22.82 2.32 -20.40
N GLY A 15 -23.50 1.61 -21.30
CA GLY A 15 -23.98 0.25 -21.05
C GLY A 15 -22.92 -0.82 -21.31
N ILE A 16 -23.23 -2.09 -21.00
CA ILE A 16 -22.35 -3.26 -21.17
C ILE A 16 -21.78 -3.37 -22.59
N THR A 17 -22.58 -3.02 -23.60
CA THR A 17 -22.17 -3.07 -25.01
C THR A 17 -21.19 -1.96 -25.39
N LEU A 18 -21.34 -0.76 -24.82
CA LEU A 18 -20.43 0.37 -25.04
C LEU A 18 -19.12 0.19 -24.27
N GLU A 19 -19.18 -0.35 -23.05
CA GLU A 19 -18.01 -0.74 -22.25
C GLU A 19 -17.09 -1.67 -23.04
N LYS A 20 -17.63 -2.76 -23.61
CA LYS A 20 -16.84 -3.70 -24.43
C LYS A 20 -16.20 -3.00 -25.63
N ARG A 21 -16.94 -2.15 -26.33
CA ARG A 21 -16.43 -1.42 -27.51
C ARG A 21 -15.36 -0.39 -27.14
N LEU A 22 -15.48 0.26 -25.98
CA LEU A 22 -14.47 1.18 -25.46
C LEU A 22 -13.19 0.42 -25.12
N PHE A 23 -13.34 -0.74 -24.47
CA PHE A 23 -12.22 -1.61 -24.15
C PHE A 23 -11.53 -2.17 -25.41
N ASP A 24 -12.30 -2.64 -26.39
CA ASP A 24 -11.80 -3.10 -27.69
C ASP A 24 -11.08 -1.99 -28.47
N ALA A 25 -11.48 -0.73 -28.27
CA ALA A 25 -10.82 0.45 -28.82
C ALA A 25 -9.59 0.91 -28.02
N GLY A 26 -9.21 0.21 -26.95
CA GLY A 26 -8.02 0.51 -26.14
C GLY A 26 -8.25 1.52 -25.01
N PHE A 27 -9.50 1.94 -24.77
CA PHE A 27 -9.87 2.82 -23.66
C PHE A 27 -10.16 2.00 -22.41
N ASP A 28 -9.10 1.63 -21.70
CA ASP A 28 -9.15 0.80 -20.48
C ASP A 28 -9.28 1.61 -19.17
N SER A 29 -9.26 2.95 -19.22
CA SER A 29 -9.40 3.82 -18.04
C SER A 29 -10.11 5.15 -18.32
N PHE A 30 -10.68 5.77 -17.29
CA PHE A 30 -11.28 7.11 -17.40
C PHE A 30 -10.25 8.18 -17.81
N SER A 31 -8.97 8.01 -17.43
CA SER A 31 -7.90 8.93 -17.83
C SER A 31 -7.66 8.88 -19.33
N LYS A 32 -7.60 7.68 -19.92
CA LYS A 32 -7.46 7.54 -21.38
C LYS A 32 -8.66 8.08 -22.13
N ILE A 33 -9.86 7.95 -21.58
CA ILE A 33 -11.09 8.54 -22.16
C ILE A 33 -11.04 10.07 -22.08
N ALA A 34 -10.63 10.62 -20.94
CA ALA A 34 -10.51 12.06 -20.73
C ALA A 34 -9.45 12.72 -21.63
N GLU A 35 -8.34 12.00 -21.90
CA GLU A 35 -7.26 12.43 -22.80
C GLU A 35 -7.63 12.31 -24.27
N ALA A 36 -8.27 11.20 -24.67
CA ALA A 36 -8.69 11.00 -26.05
C ALA A 36 -9.78 11.97 -26.50
N GLY A 37 -10.54 12.52 -25.54
CA GLY A 37 -11.56 13.53 -25.79
C GLY A 37 -12.67 13.06 -26.74
N GLU A 38 -13.42 14.01 -27.27
CA GLU A 38 -14.55 13.71 -28.17
C GLU A 38 -14.10 13.09 -29.50
N GLU A 39 -12.91 13.47 -29.98
CA GLU A 39 -12.35 12.98 -31.25
C GLU A 39 -11.96 11.49 -31.18
N GLY A 40 -11.40 11.05 -30.05
CA GLY A 40 -11.08 9.65 -29.81
C GLY A 40 -12.33 8.78 -29.64
N LEU A 41 -13.33 9.30 -28.94
CA LEU A 41 -14.61 8.62 -28.71
C LEU A 41 -15.47 8.51 -29.98
N LYS A 42 -15.32 9.43 -30.93
CA LYS A 42 -16.02 9.39 -32.23
C LYS A 42 -15.65 8.16 -33.07
N LYS A 43 -14.46 7.57 -32.85
CA LYS A 43 -14.00 6.35 -33.52
C LYS A 43 -14.73 5.09 -33.03
N VAL A 44 -15.43 5.17 -31.90
CA VAL A 44 -16.11 4.03 -31.30
C VAL A 44 -17.56 3.97 -31.78
N ARG A 45 -17.92 2.84 -32.38
CA ARG A 45 -19.21 2.64 -33.04
C ARG A 45 -20.38 2.67 -32.04
N GLY A 46 -21.36 3.54 -32.29
CA GLY A 46 -22.61 3.63 -31.51
C GLY A 46 -22.66 4.73 -30.44
N MET A 47 -21.72 5.68 -30.46
CA MET A 47 -21.76 6.86 -29.59
C MET A 47 -22.49 8.03 -30.25
N SER A 48 -23.40 8.66 -29.49
CA SER A 48 -24.04 9.90 -29.93
C SER A 48 -23.18 11.12 -29.53
N PRO A 49 -23.15 12.20 -30.33
CA PRO A 49 -22.36 13.41 -30.01
C PRO A 49 -22.68 14.02 -28.65
N ARG A 50 -23.96 13.98 -28.26
CA ARG A 50 -24.42 14.49 -26.95
C ARG A 50 -23.93 13.63 -25.78
N THR A 51 -23.83 12.32 -25.96
CA THR A 51 -23.29 11.42 -24.94
C THR A 51 -21.76 11.52 -24.83
N MET A 52 -21.06 11.82 -25.93
CA MET A 52 -19.60 11.94 -25.93
C MET A 52 -19.12 13.07 -24.99
N SER A 53 -19.68 14.27 -25.13
CA SER A 53 -19.31 15.40 -24.27
C SER A 53 -19.58 15.11 -22.79
N SER A 54 -20.74 14.51 -22.49
CA SER A 54 -21.08 14.11 -21.13
C SER A 54 -20.13 13.05 -20.57
N ILE A 55 -19.76 12.05 -21.38
CA ILE A 55 -18.81 11.00 -21.00
C ILE A 55 -17.41 11.57 -20.76
N VAL A 56 -16.92 12.49 -21.60
CA VAL A 56 -15.60 13.14 -21.40
C VAL A 56 -15.59 13.95 -20.11
N VAL A 57 -16.63 14.74 -19.85
CA VAL A 57 -16.74 15.54 -18.61
C VAL A 57 -16.80 14.63 -17.38
N GLN A 58 -17.63 13.59 -17.40
CA GLN A 58 -17.71 12.62 -16.31
C GLN A 58 -16.39 11.86 -16.13
N SER A 59 -15.72 11.49 -17.22
CA SER A 59 -14.42 10.82 -17.18
C SER A 59 -13.34 11.73 -16.61
N ARG A 60 -13.34 13.04 -16.91
CA ARG A 60 -12.44 14.01 -16.28
C ARG A 60 -12.69 14.14 -14.79
N GLN A 61 -13.94 14.21 -14.37
CA GLN A 61 -14.31 14.26 -12.94
C GLN A 61 -13.88 12.98 -12.22
N LEU A 62 -14.16 11.81 -12.78
CA LEU A 62 -13.79 10.53 -12.20
C LEU A 62 -12.28 10.29 -12.22
N ALA A 63 -11.59 10.62 -13.30
CA ALA A 63 -10.13 10.55 -13.39
C ALA A 63 -9.44 11.46 -12.36
N GLY A 64 -9.99 12.65 -12.10
CA GLY A 64 -9.50 13.53 -11.02
C GLY A 64 -9.72 12.95 -9.62
N THR A 65 -10.81 12.21 -9.42
CA THR A 65 -11.14 11.58 -8.13
C THR A 65 -10.36 10.28 -7.89
N GLU A 66 -10.07 9.53 -8.96
CA GLU A 66 -9.30 8.27 -8.90
C GLU A 66 -7.80 8.49 -8.74
N ARG A 67 -7.25 9.60 -9.27
CA ARG A 67 -5.87 10.02 -8.97
C ARG A 67 -5.62 10.25 -7.47
N HIS A 68 -6.66 10.52 -6.67
CA HIS A 68 -6.55 10.58 -5.21
C HIS A 68 -6.80 9.23 -4.49
N GLN A 69 -7.24 8.18 -5.18
CA GLN A 69 -7.46 6.86 -4.56
C GLN A 69 -6.40 5.82 -4.95
N GLU A 70 -5.57 6.08 -5.95
CA GLU A 70 -4.56 5.12 -6.42
C GLU A 70 -3.15 5.37 -5.84
N THR A 71 -2.77 6.60 -5.54
CA THR A 71 -1.46 6.94 -4.92
C THR A 71 -1.51 6.95 -3.39
N GLU A 72 -2.57 7.49 -2.78
CA GLU A 72 -2.70 7.63 -1.32
C GLU A 72 -2.51 6.33 -0.49
N PRO A 73 -3.06 5.15 -0.85
CA PRO A 73 -2.94 3.97 0.03
C PRO A 73 -1.57 3.29 -0.03
N ALA A 74 -0.82 3.45 -1.13
CA ALA A 74 0.55 2.94 -1.22
C ALA A 74 1.48 3.86 -0.43
N ASP A 75 1.37 5.18 -0.63
CA ASP A 75 2.16 6.19 0.08
C ASP A 75 1.92 6.15 1.59
N ALA A 76 0.66 5.98 2.03
CA ALA A 76 0.33 5.83 3.44
C ALA A 76 0.93 4.56 4.07
N MET A 77 1.01 3.46 3.31
CA MET A 77 1.65 2.23 3.80
C MET A 77 3.17 2.38 3.84
N HIS A 78 3.79 3.03 2.84
CA HIS A 78 5.20 3.35 2.84
C HIS A 78 5.57 4.22 4.04
N GLN A 79 4.77 5.24 4.33
CA GLN A 79 4.96 6.11 5.49
C GLN A 79 4.87 5.33 6.81
N ARG A 80 3.89 4.43 6.96
CA ARG A 80 3.78 3.57 8.15
C ARG A 80 4.93 2.58 8.30
N VAL A 81 5.40 1.99 7.20
CA VAL A 81 6.58 1.12 7.22
C VAL A 81 7.80 1.91 7.68
N ALA A 82 7.99 3.14 7.17
CA ALA A 82 9.07 4.03 7.58
C ALA A 82 8.98 4.42 9.07
N GLU A 83 7.79 4.74 9.57
CA GLU A 83 7.56 5.05 10.99
C GLU A 83 7.90 3.87 11.91
N VAL A 84 7.43 2.67 11.57
CA VAL A 84 7.72 1.47 12.35
C VAL A 84 9.21 1.13 12.31
N ARG A 85 9.85 1.30 11.14
CA ARG A 85 11.29 1.11 10.98
C ARG A 85 12.08 2.07 11.87
N GLY A 86 11.77 3.36 11.82
CA GLY A 86 12.43 4.36 12.66
C GLY A 86 12.30 4.05 14.15
N LYS A 87 11.10 3.69 14.63
CA LYS A 87 10.90 3.30 16.05
C LYS A 87 11.70 2.04 16.43
N VAL A 88 11.80 1.07 15.53
CA VAL A 88 12.58 -0.16 15.73
C VAL A 88 14.08 0.15 15.81
N GLU A 89 14.58 1.01 14.93
CA GLU A 89 15.98 1.45 14.88
C GLU A 89 16.34 2.28 16.12
N THR A 90 15.56 3.30 16.47
CA THR A 90 15.78 4.11 17.68
C THR A 90 15.77 3.25 18.94
N LEU A 91 14.85 2.27 19.05
CA LEU A 91 14.85 1.37 20.20
C LEU A 91 16.08 0.45 20.19
N ALA A 92 16.51 -0.03 19.01
CA ALA A 92 17.70 -0.86 18.89
C ALA A 92 18.97 -0.10 19.28
N GLU A 93 19.12 1.16 18.85
CA GLU A 93 20.21 2.05 19.24
C GLU A 93 20.22 2.28 20.75
N LYS A 94 19.10 2.74 21.32
CA LYS A 94 18.96 2.89 22.79
C LYS A 94 19.29 1.60 23.54
N THR A 95 18.94 0.45 22.99
CA THR A 95 19.28 -0.85 23.61
C THR A 95 20.77 -1.16 23.49
N ARG A 96 21.43 -0.84 22.37
CA ARG A 96 22.88 -1.00 22.22
C ARG A 96 23.65 -0.08 23.15
N ASP A 97 23.22 1.17 23.30
CA ASP A 97 23.89 2.14 24.17
C ASP A 97 23.78 1.73 25.64
N ARG A 98 22.62 1.22 26.06
CA ARG A 98 22.36 0.82 27.45
C ARG A 98 22.92 -0.55 27.81
N PHE A 99 22.94 -1.49 26.87
CA PHE A 99 23.27 -2.89 27.12
C PHE A 99 24.47 -3.35 26.28
N GLY A 100 25.40 -2.45 25.93
CA GLY A 100 26.49 -2.70 24.99
C GLY A 100 27.30 -3.96 25.30
N GLU A 101 27.65 -4.18 26.57
CA GLU A 101 28.37 -5.40 27.00
C GLU A 101 27.51 -6.66 26.86
N GLU A 102 26.22 -6.61 27.25
CA GLU A 102 25.26 -7.71 27.12
C GLU A 102 24.82 -7.98 25.66
N MET A 103 25.14 -7.08 24.72
CA MET A 103 24.84 -7.29 23.30
C MET A 103 25.75 -8.33 22.64
N SER A 104 26.93 -8.57 23.23
CA SER A 104 27.86 -9.63 22.80
C SER A 104 27.35 -11.05 23.14
N ASP A 105 26.46 -11.15 24.12
CA ASP A 105 25.89 -12.39 24.62
C ASP A 105 24.89 -13.05 23.66
N LYS A 106 24.56 -14.31 23.96
CA LYS A 106 23.50 -15.07 23.27
C LYS A 106 22.16 -14.32 23.21
N CYS A 107 21.89 -13.42 24.16
CA CYS A 107 20.66 -12.62 24.17
C CYS A 107 20.71 -11.51 23.12
N GLY A 108 21.79 -10.72 23.08
CA GLY A 108 22.02 -9.66 22.11
C GLY A 108 22.08 -10.18 20.67
N ARG A 109 22.82 -11.27 20.41
CA ARG A 109 22.87 -11.90 19.07
C ARG A 109 21.48 -12.30 18.54
N LYS A 110 20.60 -12.79 19.43
CA LYS A 110 19.23 -13.15 19.07
C LYS A 110 18.37 -11.91 18.82
N LEU A 111 18.58 -10.83 19.57
CA LEU A 111 17.93 -9.56 19.33
C LEU A 111 18.31 -9.00 17.94
N SER A 112 19.60 -8.98 17.60
CA SER A 112 20.08 -8.55 16.29
C SER A 112 19.52 -9.40 15.15
N SER A 113 19.46 -10.72 15.33
CA SER A 113 18.80 -11.60 14.35
C SER A 113 17.30 -11.34 14.22
N ASP A 114 16.61 -11.02 15.32
CA ASP A 114 15.19 -10.66 15.28
C ASP A 114 14.96 -9.31 14.58
N LEU A 115 15.85 -8.32 14.79
CA LEU A 115 15.84 -7.02 14.11
C LEU A 115 16.02 -7.17 12.59
N ASN A 116 17.06 -7.88 12.15
CA ASN A 116 17.30 -8.10 10.71
C ASN A 116 16.10 -8.80 10.04
N ARG A 117 15.45 -9.73 10.74
CA ARG A 117 14.24 -10.40 10.21
C ARG A 117 13.04 -9.46 10.13
N ILE A 118 12.91 -8.49 11.04
CA ILE A 118 11.86 -7.47 10.96
C ILE A 118 12.14 -6.56 9.78
N GLU A 119 13.37 -6.09 9.61
CA GLU A 119 13.77 -5.22 8.50
C GLU A 119 13.53 -5.88 7.14
N MET A 120 13.97 -7.13 6.96
CA MET A 120 13.70 -7.89 5.74
C MET A 120 12.20 -8.08 5.49
N ALA A 121 11.42 -8.30 6.55
CA ALA A 121 9.98 -8.46 6.43
C ALA A 121 9.28 -7.15 6.06
N LEU A 122 9.75 -6.00 6.58
CA LEU A 122 9.25 -4.67 6.23
C LEU A 122 9.56 -4.32 4.77
N LEU A 123 10.75 -4.67 4.28
CA LEU A 123 11.11 -4.49 2.87
C LEU A 123 10.20 -5.32 1.94
N GLN A 124 9.88 -6.56 2.31
CA GLN A 124 8.94 -7.37 1.51
C GLN A 124 7.49 -6.85 1.53
N MET A 125 7.11 -6.05 2.53
CA MET A 125 5.78 -5.43 2.60
C MET A 125 5.64 -4.21 1.69
N HIS A 126 6.76 -3.69 1.18
CA HIS A 126 6.80 -2.60 0.20
C HIS A 126 6.07 -2.96 -1.10
N ASP A 127 6.06 -4.25 -1.47
CA ASP A 127 5.52 -4.72 -2.76
C ASP A 127 4.07 -5.24 -2.67
N PHE A 128 3.38 -4.98 -1.56
CA PHE A 128 2.04 -5.49 -1.34
C PHE A 128 0.94 -4.63 -1.98
N GLY A 129 0.25 -5.20 -2.97
CA GLY A 129 -0.94 -4.61 -3.57
C GLY A 129 -2.13 -4.45 -2.60
N LYS A 130 -3.17 -3.70 -3.02
CA LYS A 130 -4.32 -3.23 -2.21
C LYS A 130 -4.95 -4.27 -1.27
N LYS A 131 -5.07 -5.55 -1.67
CA LYS A 131 -5.67 -6.63 -0.85
C LYS A 131 -4.76 -7.08 0.31
N ARG A 132 -3.44 -7.11 0.10
CA ARG A 132 -2.46 -7.46 1.15
C ARG A 132 -2.12 -6.27 2.03
N GLY A 133 -2.29 -5.04 1.54
CA GLY A 133 -2.06 -3.80 2.29
C GLY A 133 -2.84 -3.71 3.62
N LYS A 134 -4.16 -4.02 3.63
CA LYS A 134 -4.94 -3.97 4.89
C LYS A 134 -4.44 -4.94 5.97
N ARG A 135 -3.91 -6.10 5.55
CA ARG A 135 -3.35 -7.10 6.47
C ARG A 135 -1.99 -6.66 6.98
N ALA A 136 -1.18 -6.08 6.09
CA ALA A 136 0.10 -5.47 6.41
C ALA A 136 -0.06 -4.34 7.41
N ASP A 137 -0.97 -3.40 7.16
CA ASP A 137 -1.31 -2.30 8.08
C ASP A 137 -1.65 -2.78 9.49
N LYS A 138 -2.54 -3.76 9.61
CA LYS A 138 -2.90 -4.34 10.92
C LYS A 138 -1.71 -5.00 11.61
N ALA A 139 -0.76 -5.54 10.85
CA ALA A 139 0.45 -6.12 11.41
C ALA A 139 1.46 -5.06 11.83
N LEU A 140 1.61 -3.97 11.06
CA LEU A 140 2.44 -2.81 11.40
C LEU A 140 1.97 -2.16 12.70
N LEU A 141 0.67 -1.87 12.82
CA LEU A 141 0.08 -1.34 14.06
C LEU A 141 0.29 -2.26 15.26
N LYS A 142 0.25 -3.58 15.05
CA LYS A 142 0.55 -4.56 16.10
C LYS A 142 2.03 -4.58 16.44
N ALA A 143 2.92 -4.46 15.46
CA ALA A 143 4.36 -4.43 15.68
C ALA A 143 4.74 -3.18 16.48
N GLU A 144 4.24 -2.02 16.05
CA GLU A 144 4.42 -0.74 16.72
C GLU A 144 4.04 -0.81 18.20
N LYS A 145 2.80 -1.21 18.51
CA LYS A 145 2.30 -1.38 19.89
C LYS A 145 3.14 -2.33 20.74
N ARG A 146 3.94 -3.21 20.14
CA ARG A 146 4.81 -4.16 20.85
C ARG A 146 6.22 -3.63 21.08
N VAL A 147 6.58 -2.55 20.40
CA VAL A 147 7.88 -1.86 20.47
C VAL A 147 7.75 -0.58 21.31
N THR A 148 6.63 0.12 21.22
CA THR A 148 6.33 1.30 22.04
C THR A 148 6.31 0.96 23.54
N GLY A 149 6.97 1.81 24.34
CA GLY A 149 7.02 1.65 25.81
C GLY A 149 8.03 0.61 26.30
N LEU A 150 8.92 0.12 25.42
CA LEU A 150 10.04 -0.75 25.81
C LEU A 150 11.35 0.00 26.05
N GLU A 151 11.35 1.33 25.95
CA GLU A 151 12.54 2.17 26.04
C GLU A 151 13.26 2.01 27.37
N ASP A 152 12.51 1.90 28.47
CA ASP A 152 13.05 1.74 29.83
C ASP A 152 13.09 0.27 30.30
N ALA A 153 12.72 -0.68 29.43
CA ALA A 153 12.60 -2.08 29.81
C ALA A 153 13.96 -2.81 29.86
N THR A 154 14.01 -3.95 30.56
CA THR A 154 15.19 -4.81 30.58
C THR A 154 15.43 -5.48 29.24
N LEU A 155 16.68 -5.84 28.92
CA LEU A 155 17.06 -6.50 27.66
C LEU A 155 16.18 -7.73 27.33
N LYS A 156 15.82 -8.54 28.34
CA LYS A 156 14.91 -9.69 28.19
C LYS A 156 13.50 -9.26 27.74
N LYS A 157 12.97 -8.17 28.30
CA LYS A 157 11.65 -7.62 27.92
C LYS A 157 11.70 -7.01 26.52
N VAL A 158 12.75 -6.24 26.21
CA VAL A 158 13.00 -5.67 24.88
C VAL A 158 13.01 -6.78 23.82
N ARG A 159 13.82 -7.82 24.02
CA ARG A 159 13.86 -8.99 23.13
C ARG A 159 12.51 -9.69 22.98
N LYS A 160 11.74 -9.83 24.06
CA LYS A 160 10.39 -10.43 24.00
C LYS A 160 9.43 -9.56 23.18
N GLY A 161 9.57 -8.24 23.27
CA GLY A 161 8.89 -7.25 22.42
C GLY A 161 9.20 -7.45 20.94
N PHE A 162 10.48 -7.40 20.58
CA PHE A 162 10.93 -7.62 19.20
C PHE A 162 10.51 -8.99 18.65
N LYS A 163 10.61 -10.05 19.44
CA LYS A 163 10.13 -11.39 19.03
C LYS A 163 8.64 -11.39 18.70
N ARG A 164 7.82 -10.63 19.44
CA ARG A 164 6.37 -10.48 19.19
C ARG A 164 6.09 -9.60 17.98
N ALA A 165 6.81 -8.49 17.83
CA ALA A 165 6.75 -7.63 16.65
C ALA A 165 7.09 -8.41 15.38
N LYS A 166 8.21 -9.13 15.37
CA LYS A 166 8.61 -10.05 14.30
C LYS A 166 7.51 -11.03 13.91
N LYS A 167 6.89 -11.68 14.90
CA LYS A 167 5.79 -12.63 14.63
C LYS A 167 4.58 -11.95 13.98
N ALA A 168 4.27 -10.71 14.36
CA ALA A 168 3.16 -9.97 13.77
C ALA A 168 3.44 -9.63 12.30
N VAL A 169 4.63 -9.10 12.01
CA VAL A 169 5.06 -8.71 10.65
C VAL A 169 5.17 -9.95 9.74
N LEU A 170 5.86 -11.01 10.18
CA LEU A 170 5.97 -12.26 9.40
C LEU A 170 4.61 -12.93 9.14
N LYS A 171 3.63 -12.75 10.04
CA LYS A 171 2.28 -13.27 9.83
C LYS A 171 1.54 -12.51 8.73
N ALA A 172 1.89 -11.25 8.44
CA ALA A 172 1.30 -10.53 7.31
C ALA A 172 1.87 -10.99 5.96
N LEU A 173 3.08 -11.56 5.94
CA LEU A 173 3.73 -12.05 4.73
C LEU A 173 3.24 -13.42 4.23
N ARG A 174 2.61 -14.21 5.11
CA ARG A 174 2.03 -15.53 4.79
C ARG A 174 0.60 -15.40 4.29
#